data_AF-R5A301-F1
#
_entry.id   AF-R5A301-F1
#
_cell.length_a   1.000
_cell.length_b   1.000
_cell.length_c   1.000
_cell.angle_alpha   90.00
_cell.angle_beta   90.00
_cell.angle_gamma   90.00
#
_symmetry.space_group_name_H-M   'P 1'
#
loop_
_entity.id
_entity.type
_entity.pdbx_description
1 polymer ?
#
loop_
_entity_poly.entity_id
_entity_poly.type
_entity_poly.pdbx_seq_one_letter_code
_entity_poly.pdbx_strand_id
1 'polypeptide(L)' 'MRVLRDDTCQSPLARGLYPCGEGAGYAGGIVSAAVDGLRCAEAVLMVEAKE' A
#
# COMPACT_ATOMS: atom_id res chain seq x y z
N MET A 1 13.74 0.05 7.85
CA MET A 1 12.47 0.22 8.59
C MET A 1 11.34 -0.27 7.71
N ARG A 2 10.29 -0.88 8.27
CA ARG A 2 9.11 -1.31 7.51
C ARG A 2 7.84 -0.95 8.28
N VAL A 3 6.91 -0.26 7.62
CA VAL A 3 5.57 0.00 8.16
C VAL A 3 4.69 -1.18 7.75
N LEU A 4 4.15 -1.94 8.70
CA LEU A 4 3.42 -3.17 8.38
C LEU A 4 2.11 -2.86 7.66
N ARG A 5 1.78 -3.68 6.66
CA ARG A 5 0.48 -3.73 5.99
C ARG A 5 0.11 -5.19 5.68
N ASP A 6 -1.19 -5.47 5.60
CA ASP A 6 -1.75 -6.78 5.27
C ASP A 6 -1.84 -7.04 3.74
N ASP A 7 -2.45 -8.15 3.35
CA ASP A 7 -2.62 -8.53 1.95
C ASP A 7 -3.55 -7.58 1.17
N THR A 8 -4.32 -6.75 1.87
CA THR A 8 -5.14 -5.67 1.28
C THR A 8 -4.37 -4.35 1.17
N CYS A 9 -3.05 -4.38 1.42
CA CYS A 9 -2.17 -3.22 1.47
C CYS A 9 -2.48 -2.22 2.60
N GLN A 10 -3.32 -2.58 3.57
CA GLN A 10 -3.71 -1.68 4.66
C GLN A 10 -2.90 -1.92 5.93
N SER A 11 -2.69 -0.85 6.70
CA SER A 11 -2.13 -0.95 8.05
C SER A 11 -3.06 -1.79 8.95
N PRO A 12 -2.53 -2.78 9.69
CA PRO A 12 -3.34 -3.56 10.63
C PRO A 12 -3.84 -2.73 11.82
N LEU A 13 -3.25 -1.54 12.05
CA LEU A 13 -3.57 -0.66 13.18
C LEU A 13 -4.41 0.56 12.77
N ALA A 14 -4.55 0.84 11.46
CA ALA A 14 -5.26 2.01 10.97
C ALA A 14 -5.90 1.70 9.61
N ARG A 15 -7.20 1.39 9.61
CA ARG A 15 -7.96 1.19 8.35
C ARG A 15 -7.96 2.47 7.51
N GLY A 16 -7.86 2.32 6.20
CA GLY A 16 -7.72 3.41 5.26
C GLY A 16 -6.29 3.96 5.12
N LEU A 17 -5.32 3.50 5.94
CA LEU A 17 -3.91 3.84 5.75
C LEU A 17 -3.23 2.76 4.90
N TYR A 18 -2.60 3.18 3.80
CA TYR A 18 -1.92 2.29 2.84
C TYR A 18 -0.41 2.61 2.76
N PRO A 19 0.43 1.98 3.60
CA PRO A 19 1.87 2.16 3.52
C PRO A 19 2.40 1.68 2.17
N CYS A 20 3.11 2.52 1.41
CA CYS A 20 3.62 2.17 0.09
C CYS A 20 4.99 2.77 -0.22
N GLY A 21 5.66 2.19 -1.21
CA GLY A 21 6.94 2.64 -1.73
C GLY A 21 8.13 2.37 -0.81
N GLU A 22 9.22 3.08 -1.07
CA GLU A 22 10.52 2.87 -0.41
C GLU A 22 10.48 3.30 1.06
N GLY A 23 9.86 4.45 1.36
CA GLY A 23 9.72 4.94 2.73
C GLY A 23 8.94 3.98 3.65
N ALA A 24 8.00 3.21 3.10
CA ALA A 24 7.28 2.17 3.83
C ALA A 24 8.04 0.84 3.92
N GLY A 25 9.11 0.66 3.13
CA GLY A 25 9.93 -0.55 3.09
C GLY A 25 9.41 -1.67 2.18
N TYR A 26 8.62 -1.32 1.16
CA TYR A 26 8.04 -2.24 0.15
C TYR A 26 8.63 -2.10 -1.26
N ALA A 27 9.51 -1.13 -1.47
CA ALA A 27 10.22 -0.91 -2.72
C ALA A 27 11.67 -0.48 -2.46
N GLY A 28 12.52 -0.50 -3.50
CA GLY A 28 13.94 -0.15 -3.40
C GLY A 28 14.46 0.71 -4.56
N GLY A 29 13.56 1.44 -5.23
CA GLY A 29 13.90 2.31 -6.35
C GLY A 29 12.65 2.74 -7.13
N ILE A 30 12.83 3.69 -8.06
CA ILE A 30 11.75 4.42 -8.75
C ILE A 30 10.68 3.49 -9.32
N VAL A 31 11.08 2.53 -10.16
CA VAL A 31 10.13 1.62 -10.84
C VAL A 31 9.40 0.74 -9.83
N SER A 32 10.11 0.17 -8.85
CA SER A 32 9.48 -0.66 -7.82
C SER A 32 8.52 0.13 -6.92
N ALA A 33 8.83 1.40 -6.63
CA ALA A 33 7.97 2.27 -5.84
C ALA A 33 6.70 2.65 -6.62
N ALA A 34 6.81 2.91 -7.92
CA ALA A 34 5.65 3.16 -8.79
C ALA A 34 4.73 1.93 -8.88
N VAL A 35 5.29 0.74 -9.04
CA VAL A 35 4.52 -0.52 -9.06
C VAL A 35 3.82 -0.77 -7.73
N ASP A 36 4.51 -0.53 -6.61
CA ASP A 36 3.92 -0.67 -5.28
C ASP A 36 2.78 0.34 -5.02
N GLY A 37 2.97 1.58 -5.47
CA GLY A 37 1.95 2.63 -5.44
C GLY A 37 0.71 2.26 -6.25
N LEU A 38 0.89 1.69 -7.45
CA LEU A 38 -0.23 1.23 -8.27
C LEU A 38 -1.05 0.14 -7.56
N ARG A 39 -0.39 -0.84 -6.93
CA ARG A 39 -1.09 -1.89 -6.16
C ARG A 39 -1.89 -1.31 -4.99
N CYS A 40 -1.34 -0.32 -4.29
CA CYS A 40 -2.06 0.34 -3.21
C CYS A 40 -3.25 1.15 -3.74
N ALA A 41 -3.12 1.82 -4.89
CA ALA A 41 -4.22 2.53 -5.52
C ALA A 41 -5.35 1.57 -5.96
N GLU A 42 -5.01 0.42 -6.55
CA GLU A 42 -5.98 -0.63 -6.88
C GLU A 42 -6.69 -1.15 -5.62
N ALA A 43 -5.96 -1.36 -4.53
CA ALA A 43 -6.54 -1.78 -3.26
C ALA A 43 -7.53 -0.75 -2.69
N VAL A 44 -7.19 0.54 -2.74
CA VAL A 44 -8.09 1.65 -2.35
C VAL A 44 -9.40 1.58 -3.14
N LEU A 45 -9.32 1.46 -4.47
CA LEU A 45 -10.51 1.41 -5.34
C LEU A 45 -11.38 0.16 -5.10
N MET A 46 -10.76 -0.97 -4.77
CA MET A 46 -11.49 -2.22 -4.47
C MET A 46 -12.22 -2.19 -3.13
N VAL A 47 -11.77 -1.37 -2.17
CA VAL A 47 -12.50 -1.13 -0.91
C VAL A 47 -13.71 -0.23 -1.17
N GLU A 48 -13.53 0.87 -1.89
CA GLU A 48 -14.61 1.83 -2.21
C GLU A 48 -15.73 1.20 -3.05
N ALA A 49 -15.41 0.25 -3.95
CA ALA A 49 -16.42 -0.42 -4.78
C ALA A 49 -17.32 -1.41 -4.00
N LYS A 50 -17.05 -1.66 -2.71
CA LYS A 50 -17.82 -2.57 -1.86
C LYS A 50 -18.74 -1.87 -0.86
N GLU A 51 -18.71 -0.53 -0.81
CA GLU A 51 -19.67 0.29 -0.06
C GLU A 51 -20.76 0.86 -0.98
#